data_AF-A0A210VR67-F1
#
_entry.id   AF-A0A210VR67-F1
#
_cell.length_a   1.000
_cell.length_b   1.000
_cell.length_c   1.000
_cell.angle_alpha   90.00
_cell.angle_beta   90.00
_cell.angle_gamma   90.00
#
_symmetry.space_group_name_H-M   'P 1'
#
loop_
_entity.id
_entity.type
_entity.pdbx_description
1 polymer ?
#
loop_
_entity_poly.entity_id
_entity_poly.type
_entity_poly.pdbx_seq_one_letter_code
_entity_poly.pdbx_strand_id
1 'polypeptide(L)'
;MPITKRPCANCPFRCDGAGVELNPGRLESIVSHLLADDQQTFVCHKTLEKERMTCAGAVALMSKLGRLPVIARLGLAYGVITEDDIVASAAMVIDPSSLTLSSQDATN
;
A
#
# COMPACT_ATOMS: atom_id res chain seq x y z
N MET A 1 7.14 -6.63 10.77
CA MET A 1 6.26 -7.35 9.83
C MET A 1 6.95 -7.39 8.47
N PRO A 2 7.22 -8.55 7.86
CA PRO A 2 7.89 -8.62 6.55
C PRO A 2 6.98 -8.11 5.43
N ILE A 3 7.54 -7.80 4.26
CA ILE A 3 6.81 -7.19 3.12
C ILE A 3 6.61 -8.23 2.02
N THR A 4 5.42 -8.25 1.42
CA THR A 4 5.16 -9.02 0.19
C THR A 4 5.88 -8.37 -1.00
N LYS A 5 6.49 -9.17 -1.89
CA LYS A 5 7.27 -8.60 -3.02
C LYS A 5 6.41 -8.02 -4.14
N ARG A 6 5.15 -8.44 -4.26
CA ARG A 6 4.21 -7.95 -5.29
C ARG A 6 2.78 -7.87 -4.79
N PRO A 7 1.94 -7.00 -5.38
CA PRO A 7 0.51 -6.97 -5.11
C PRO A 7 -0.11 -8.33 -5.42
N CYS A 8 -1.08 -8.73 -4.61
CA CYS A 8 -1.85 -9.94 -4.88
C CYS A 8 -2.69 -9.79 -6.16
N ALA A 9 -3.06 -10.93 -6.77
CA ALA A 9 -3.88 -10.97 -7.99
C ALA A 9 -5.19 -10.16 -7.85
N ASN A 10 -5.79 -10.16 -6.66
CA ASN A 10 -6.99 -9.40 -6.31
C ASN A 10 -6.73 -8.28 -5.29
N CYS A 11 -5.56 -7.65 -5.35
CA CYS A 11 -5.23 -6.51 -4.47
C CYS A 11 -6.25 -5.37 -4.63
N PRO A 12 -6.77 -4.78 -3.53
CA PRO A 12 -7.72 -3.67 -3.64
C PRO A 12 -7.17 -2.46 -4.42
N PHE A 13 -5.84 -2.33 -4.51
CA PHE A 13 -5.18 -1.23 -5.20
C PHE A 13 -4.95 -1.49 -6.69
N ARG A 14 -5.38 -2.63 -7.25
CA ARG A 14 -5.12 -2.99 -8.65
C ARG A 14 -5.74 -2.01 -9.64
N CYS A 15 -4.98 -1.58 -10.66
CA CYS A 15 -5.46 -0.65 -11.69
C CYS A 15 -6.16 -1.30 -12.89
N ASP A 16 -6.11 -2.63 -13.03
CA ASP A 16 -6.69 -3.38 -14.15
C ASP A 16 -8.10 -3.93 -13.86
N GLY A 17 -8.72 -3.46 -12.78
CA GLY A 17 -10.06 -3.91 -12.37
C GLY A 17 -10.11 -5.30 -11.72
N ALA A 18 -8.97 -5.98 -11.51
CA ALA A 18 -8.95 -7.30 -10.85
C ALA A 18 -9.01 -7.22 -9.31
N GLY A 19 -9.02 -6.01 -8.73
CA GLY A 19 -9.06 -5.80 -7.29
C GLY A 19 -10.37 -6.26 -6.65
N VAL A 20 -10.32 -6.67 -5.38
CA VAL A 20 -11.54 -6.88 -4.60
C VAL A 20 -12.32 -5.57 -4.47
N GLU A 21 -13.65 -5.67 -4.54
CA GLU A 21 -14.52 -4.52 -4.34
C GLU A 21 -14.43 -4.05 -2.88
N LEU A 22 -14.28 -2.74 -2.71
CA LEU A 22 -14.28 -2.08 -1.41
C LEU A 22 -15.56 -1.26 -1.27
N ASN A 23 -16.07 -1.15 -0.03
CA ASN A 23 -17.14 -0.22 0.27
C ASN A 23 -16.75 1.21 -0.16
N PRO A 24 -17.69 2.03 -0.65
CA PRO A 24 -17.41 3.41 -1.03
C PRO A 24 -16.66 4.18 0.07
N GLY A 25 -15.61 4.93 -0.29
CA GLY A 25 -14.78 5.71 0.65
C GLY A 25 -13.70 4.90 1.39
N ARG A 26 -13.73 3.57 1.34
CA ARG A 26 -12.79 2.72 2.07
C ARG A 26 -11.36 2.83 1.53
N LEU A 27 -11.21 2.95 0.22
CA LEU A 27 -9.92 3.08 -0.45
C LEU A 27 -9.24 4.39 -0.04
N GLU A 28 -9.98 5.49 -0.13
CA GLU A 28 -9.57 6.84 0.25
C GLU A 28 -9.16 6.87 1.72
N SER A 29 -9.96 6.27 2.61
CA SER A 29 -9.64 6.14 4.03
C SER A 29 -8.32 5.38 4.27
N ILE A 30 -8.05 4.30 3.52
CA ILE A 30 -6.78 3.57 3.64
C ILE A 30 -5.61 4.46 3.22
N VAL A 31 -5.74 5.18 2.11
CA VAL A 31 -4.68 6.05 1.59
C VAL A 31 -4.43 7.22 2.54
N SER A 32 -5.48 7.89 3.03
CA SER A 32 -5.37 8.98 4.01
C SER A 32 -4.64 8.52 5.28
N HIS A 33 -4.98 7.33 5.79
CA HIS A 33 -4.35 6.77 6.98
C HIS A 33 -2.86 6.46 6.78
N LEU A 34 -2.50 5.92 5.61
CA LEU A 34 -1.10 5.65 5.24
C LEU A 34 -0.29 6.94 5.08
N LEU A 35 -0.91 8.04 4.65
CA LEU A 35 -0.26 9.34 4.51
C LEU A 35 -0.08 10.06 5.85
N ALA A 36 -1.01 9.89 6.78
CA ALA A 36 -0.96 10.50 8.10
C ALA A 36 0.19 9.97 8.97
N ASP A 37 0.53 8.68 8.84
CA ASP A 37 1.57 8.05 9.66
C ASP A 37 2.36 6.97 8.89
N ASP A 38 3.62 7.27 8.55
CA ASP A 38 4.52 6.35 7.83
C ASP A 38 5.00 5.16 8.69
N GLN A 39 4.77 5.15 10.00
CA GLN A 39 5.01 3.96 10.84
C GLN A 39 3.95 2.88 10.60
N GLN A 40 2.77 3.29 10.12
CA GLN A 40 1.71 2.35 9.83
C GLN A 40 1.92 1.64 8.50
N THR A 41 1.31 0.46 8.42
CA THR A 41 1.39 -0.36 7.23
C THR A 41 0.02 -0.95 6.96
N PHE A 42 -0.31 -1.16 5.69
CA PHE A 42 -1.48 -1.93 5.34
C PHE A 42 -1.13 -3.42 5.30
N VAL A 43 -1.82 -4.22 6.11
CA VAL A 43 -1.63 -5.68 6.11
C VAL A 43 -2.18 -6.26 4.81
N CYS A 44 -1.44 -7.15 4.18
CA CYS A 44 -1.89 -7.84 2.98
C CYS A 44 -3.10 -8.72 3.29
N HIS A 45 -4.21 -8.51 2.58
CA HIS A 45 -5.45 -9.27 2.79
C HIS A 45 -5.29 -10.77 2.53
N LYS A 46 -4.32 -11.17 1.70
CA LYS A 46 -3.99 -12.58 1.43
C LYS A 46 -3.21 -13.27 2.56
N THR A 47 -2.69 -12.49 3.51
CA THR A 47 -1.84 -13.00 4.61
C THR A 47 -2.50 -12.90 5.99
N LEU A 48 -3.79 -12.53 6.05
CA LEU A 48 -4.50 -12.31 7.30
C LEU A 48 -4.54 -13.55 8.21
N GLU A 49 -4.70 -14.74 7.61
CA GLU A 49 -4.78 -16.04 8.30
C GLU A 49 -3.42 -16.75 8.42
N LYS A 50 -2.34 -16.10 8.00
CA LYS A 50 -0.97 -16.65 8.02
C LYS A 50 -0.06 -15.69 8.78
N GLU A 51 1.23 -15.77 8.52
CA GLU A 51 2.16 -14.71 8.90
C GLU A 51 1.72 -13.40 8.24
N ARG A 52 1.28 -12.42 9.04
CA ARG A 52 0.87 -11.12 8.53
C ARG A 52 2.05 -10.45 7.85
N MET A 53 1.81 -9.93 6.65
CA MET A 53 2.82 -9.23 5.87
C MET A 53 2.33 -7.84 5.45
N THR A 54 3.25 -6.90 5.26
CA THR A 54 2.95 -5.60 4.65
C THR A 54 2.59 -5.81 3.17
N CYS A 55 1.51 -5.14 2.75
CA CYS A 55 1.00 -5.17 1.39
C CYS A 55 1.90 -4.41 0.42
N ALA A 56 2.44 -5.08 -0.60
CA ALA A 56 3.22 -4.44 -1.65
C ALA A 56 2.41 -3.40 -2.43
N GLY A 57 1.10 -3.63 -2.60
CA GLY A 57 0.21 -2.69 -3.29
C GLY A 57 0.09 -1.36 -2.55
N ALA A 58 0.04 -1.39 -1.21
CA ALA A 58 0.04 -0.17 -0.41
C ALA A 58 1.39 0.56 -0.48
N VAL A 59 2.50 -0.19 -0.40
CA VAL A 59 3.85 0.38 -0.55
C VAL A 59 4.02 1.04 -1.92
N ALA A 60 3.56 0.38 -2.98
CA ALA A 60 3.60 0.87 -4.35
C ALA A 60 2.70 2.10 -4.59
N LEU A 61 1.55 2.15 -3.92
CA LEU A 61 0.67 3.32 -3.97
C LEU A 61 1.35 4.52 -3.28
N MET A 62 1.95 4.31 -2.10
CA MET A 62 2.71 5.37 -1.42
C MET A 62 3.93 5.83 -2.23
N SER A 63 4.62 4.91 -2.93
CA SER A 63 5.80 5.27 -3.73
C SER A 63 5.46 6.21 -4.88
N LYS A 64 4.27 6.08 -5.48
CA LYS A 64 3.75 7.04 -6.47
C LYS A 64 3.56 8.45 -5.91
N LEU A 65 3.32 8.56 -4.60
CA LEU A 65 3.21 9.84 -3.88
C LEU A 65 4.59 10.35 -3.40
N GLY A 66 5.69 9.71 -3.81
CA GLY A 66 7.03 10.08 -3.38
C GLY A 66 7.35 9.72 -1.93
N ARG A 67 6.58 8.81 -1.31
CA ARG A 67 6.76 8.38 0.08
C ARG A 67 6.93 6.88 0.20
N LEU A 68 7.60 6.45 1.26
CA LEU A 68 7.70 5.03 1.62
C LEU A 68 7.46 4.85 3.12
N PRO A 69 6.61 3.90 3.53
CA PRO A 69 6.44 3.60 4.94
C PRO A 69 7.77 3.11 5.51
N VAL A 70 7.97 3.30 6.80
CA VAL A 70 9.23 3.00 7.51
C VAL A 70 9.67 1.58 7.25
N ILE A 71 8.71 0.63 7.26
CA ILE A 71 9.02 -0.77 7.01
C ILE A 71 9.62 -1.00 5.62
N ALA A 72 9.17 -0.27 4.59
CA ALA A 72 9.68 -0.40 3.23
C ALA A 72 11.09 0.17 3.11
N ARG A 73 11.37 1.30 3.78
CA ARG A 73 12.72 1.87 3.87
C ARG A 73 13.70 0.92 4.55
N LEU A 74 13.29 0.29 5.66
CA LEU A 74 14.07 -0.76 6.31
C LEU A 74 14.23 -1.97 5.39
N GLY A 75 13.16 -2.40 4.70
CA GLY A 75 13.19 -3.50 3.75
C GLY A 75 14.20 -3.30 2.63
N LEU A 76 14.31 -2.08 2.08
CA LEU A 76 15.35 -1.71 1.12
C LEU A 76 16.74 -1.77 1.75
N ALA A 77 16.93 -1.15 2.93
CA ALA A 77 18.22 -1.11 3.61
C ALA A 77 18.77 -2.50 3.96
N TYR A 78 17.89 -3.45 4.28
CA TYR A 78 18.24 -4.84 4.59
C TYR A 78 18.16 -5.78 3.39
N GLY A 79 17.84 -5.30 2.19
CA GLY A 79 17.73 -6.11 0.97
C GLY A 79 16.58 -7.13 0.95
N VAL A 80 15.55 -6.93 1.79
CA VAL A 80 14.34 -7.76 1.82
C VAL A 80 13.48 -7.50 0.57
N ILE A 81 13.46 -6.25 0.12
CA ILE A 81 12.86 -5.79 -1.14
C ILE A 81 13.88 -4.92 -1.89
N THR A 82 13.67 -4.76 -3.19
CA THR A 82 14.49 -3.92 -4.07
C THR A 82 13.70 -2.73 -4.62
N GLU A 83 14.38 -1.75 -5.20
CA GLU A 83 13.72 -0.66 -5.93
C GLU A 83 12.91 -1.21 -7.12
N ASP A 84 13.42 -2.23 -7.82
CA ASP A 84 12.71 -2.90 -8.91
C ASP A 84 11.41 -3.56 -8.45
N ASP A 85 11.36 -4.14 -7.24
CA ASP A 85 10.12 -4.67 -6.66
C ASP A 85 9.07 -3.56 -6.48
N ILE A 86 9.49 -2.37 -6.06
CA ILE A 86 8.61 -1.20 -5.88
C ILE A 86 8.15 -0.68 -7.24
N VAL A 87 9.05 -0.51 -8.21
CA VAL A 87 8.73 -0.04 -9.57
C VAL A 87 7.76 -0.99 -10.26
N ALA A 88 8.03 -2.30 -10.22
CA ALA A 88 7.15 -3.32 -10.79
C ALA A 88 5.77 -3.31 -10.12
N SER A 89 5.73 -3.12 -8.80
CA SER A 89 4.46 -3.03 -8.06
C SER A 89 3.69 -1.74 -8.37
N ALA A 90 4.38 -0.62 -8.56
CA ALA A 90 3.78 0.68 -8.91
C ALA A 90 3.06 0.62 -10.26
N ALA A 91 3.59 -0.13 -11.22
CA ALA A 91 2.95 -0.35 -12.52
C ALA A 91 1.62 -1.13 -12.44
N MET A 92 1.34 -1.81 -11.32
CA MET A 92 0.15 -2.66 -11.16
C MET A 92 -0.97 -2.01 -10.34
N VAL A 93 -0.69 -0.87 -9.69
CA VAL A 93 -1.65 -0.21 -8.79
C VAL A 93 -2.22 1.05 -9.40
N ILE A 94 -3.36 1.49 -8.89
CA ILE A 94 -4.00 2.76 -9.24
C ILE A 94 -3.05 3.96 -9.01
N ASP A 95 -3.37 5.08 -9.63
CA ASP A 95 -2.70 6.35 -9.34
C ASP A 95 -3.46 7.07 -8.20
N PRO A 96 -2.87 7.23 -7.01
CA PRO A 96 -3.54 7.90 -5.90
C PRO A 96 -3.80 9.39 -6.13
N SER A 97 -3.11 10.05 -7.07
CA SER A 97 -3.37 11.46 -7.38
C SER A 97 -4.74 11.69 -8.00
N SER A 98 -5.43 10.65 -8.47
CA SER A 98 -6.82 10.74 -8.94
C SER A 98 -7.86 10.60 -7.82
N LEU A 99 -7.45 10.35 -6.57
CA LEU A 99 -8.36 10.16 -5.44
C LEU A 99 -8.67 11.51 -4.76
N THR A 100 -9.94 11.73 -4.42
CA THR A 100 -10.35 12.87 -3.58
C THR A 100 -10.11 12.52 -2.11
N LEU A 101 -8.93 12.86 -1.60
CA LEU A 101 -8.56 12.59 -0.21
C LEU A 101 -9.09 13.70 0.71
N SER A 102 -10.13 13.39 1.49
CA SER A 102 -10.62 14.31 2.53
C SER A 102 -9.62 14.36 3.68
N SER A 103 -9.11 15.56 3.97
CA SER A 103 -8.25 15.84 5.13
C SER A 103 -9.11 15.96 6.40
N GLN A 104 -9.75 14.87 6.84
CA GLN A 104 -10.45 14.86 8.13
C GLN A 104 -10.05 13.58 8.86
N ASP A 105 -9.19 13.76 9.87
CA ASP A 105 -9.07 13.00 11.13
C ASP A 105 -7.67 13.24 11.72
N ALA A 106 -7.43 14.49 12.14
CA ALA A 106 -6.28 14.89 12.95
C ALA A 106 -6.73 15.34 14.36
N THR A 107 -7.81 14.77 14.87
CA THR A 107 -8.32 15.05 16.22
C THR A 107 -8.87 13.77 16.86
N ASN A 108 -8.06 13.15 17.72
CA ASN A 108 -8.45 12.69 19.04
C ASN A 108 -7.21 12.36 19.87
#